data_AF-A0A3D8TPK9-F1
#
_entry.id   AF-A0A3D8TPK9-F1
#
_cell.length_a   1.000
_cell.length_b   1.000
_cell.length_c   1.000
_cell.angle_alpha   90.00
_cell.angle_beta   90.00
_cell.angle_gamma   90.00
#
_symmetry.space_group_name_H-M   'P 1'
#
loop_
_entity.id
_entity.type
_entity.pdbx_description
1 polymer ?
#
loop_
_entity_poly.entity_id
_entity_poly.type
_entity_poly.pdbx_seq_one_letter_code
_entity_poly.pdbx_strand_id
1 'polypeptide(L)'
;MMNKKQLEKVKKEDVFNYAKDDGIIGADNIYIYYFDDPEKASDQEIEDICNTVGPYMQSVYFAEDPYGVYHELAGSRFGGYVKCNLWKETIETQKQMLQLFLYGDANPELNRIFLFKDKKRLNAGENVFLDANMVVMAPILDVRAVGFFSKGIDLELFFKCL
;
A
#
# COMPACT_ATOMS: atom_id res chain seq x y z
N MET A 1 -16.55 4.74 1.19
CA MET A 1 -15.61 5.13 0.11
C MET A 1 -14.65 6.16 0.68
N MET A 2 -13.38 6.16 0.28
CA MET A 2 -12.35 7.01 0.91
C MET A 2 -12.74 8.49 0.94
N ASN A 3 -12.64 9.10 2.14
CA ASN A 3 -12.99 10.48 2.36
C ASN A 3 -11.94 11.42 1.75
N LYS A 4 -12.35 12.24 0.78
CA LYS A 4 -11.45 13.19 0.10
C LYS A 4 -10.84 14.23 1.04
N LYS A 5 -11.46 14.53 2.18
CA LYS A 5 -10.89 15.48 3.16
C LYS A 5 -9.68 14.90 3.89
N GLN A 6 -9.57 13.57 3.97
CA GLN A 6 -8.45 12.84 4.57
C GLN A 6 -7.32 12.59 3.55
N LEU A 7 -7.52 12.96 2.28
CA LEU A 7 -6.57 12.73 1.21
C LEU A 7 -5.82 14.02 0.85
N GLU A 8 -4.51 14.02 1.06
CA GLU A 8 -3.62 15.11 0.68
C GLU A 8 -2.76 14.72 -0.52
N LYS A 9 -2.64 15.61 -1.51
CA LYS A 9 -1.67 15.46 -2.60
C LYS A 9 -0.36 16.13 -2.19
N VAL A 10 0.72 15.36 -2.13
CA VAL A 10 2.07 15.90 -1.88
C VAL A 10 2.47 16.85 -2.99
N LYS A 11 3.07 17.99 -2.63
CA LYS A 11 3.55 18.98 -3.59
C LYS A 11 4.60 18.36 -4.50
N LYS A 12 4.58 18.72 -5.78
CA LYS A 12 5.46 18.17 -6.81
C LYS A 12 6.96 18.27 -6.47
N GLU A 13 7.37 19.33 -5.79
CA GLU A 13 8.76 19.54 -5.36
C GLU A 13 9.21 18.60 -4.24
N ASP A 14 8.28 18.12 -3.41
CA ASP A 14 8.55 17.24 -2.28
C ASP A 14 8.46 15.75 -2.64
N VAL A 15 7.81 15.41 -3.78
CA VAL A 15 7.58 14.03 -4.23
C VAL A 15 8.87 13.21 -4.26
N PHE A 16 9.97 13.74 -4.82
CA PHE A 16 11.21 12.98 -4.93
C PHE A 16 11.79 12.60 -3.57
N ASN A 17 11.78 13.52 -2.61
CA ASN A 17 12.34 13.28 -1.27
C ASN A 17 11.48 12.27 -0.51
N TYR A 18 10.18 12.50 -0.51
CA TYR A 18 9.22 11.61 0.17
C TYR A 18 9.32 10.17 -0.35
N ALA A 19 9.29 10.00 -1.67
CA ALA A 19 9.38 8.68 -2.29
C ALA A 19 10.71 7.99 -1.95
N LYS A 20 11.82 8.73 -1.96
CA LYS A 20 13.14 8.21 -1.62
C LYS A 20 13.21 7.77 -0.15
N ASP A 21 12.66 8.55 0.77
CA ASP A 21 12.67 8.25 2.20
C ASP A 21 11.87 6.97 2.50
N ASP A 22 10.78 6.73 1.78
CA ASP A 22 9.99 5.49 1.84
C ASP A 22 10.57 4.31 1.02
N GLY A 23 11.73 4.49 0.38
CA GLY A 23 12.34 3.45 -0.47
C GLY A 23 11.57 3.14 -1.76
N ILE A 24 10.71 4.06 -2.22
CA ILE A 24 9.92 3.96 -3.45
C ILE A 24 10.43 4.99 -4.47
N ILE A 25 11.16 4.55 -5.47
CA ILE A 25 11.85 5.44 -6.42
C ILE A 25 11.03 5.63 -7.70
N GLY A 26 10.95 6.88 -8.18
CA GLY A 26 10.39 7.21 -9.48
C GLY A 26 8.89 7.51 -9.49
N ALA A 27 8.30 7.81 -8.33
CA ALA A 27 6.95 8.35 -8.25
C ALA A 27 6.88 9.76 -8.87
N ASP A 28 5.83 10.00 -9.66
CA ASP A 28 5.49 11.33 -10.19
C ASP A 28 4.40 12.01 -9.35
N ASN A 29 3.58 11.22 -8.65
CA ASN A 29 2.57 11.72 -7.72
C ASN A 29 2.56 10.87 -6.45
N ILE A 30 2.30 11.53 -5.32
CA ILE A 30 2.08 10.89 -4.01
C ILE A 30 0.81 11.48 -3.40
N TYR A 31 -0.05 10.60 -2.91
CA TYR A 31 -1.22 10.97 -2.14
C TYR A 31 -1.13 10.30 -0.78
N ILE A 32 -1.41 11.06 0.29
CA ILE A 32 -1.38 10.56 1.65
C ILE A 32 -2.82 10.55 2.16
N TYR A 33 -3.30 9.39 2.60
CA TYR A 33 -4.57 9.26 3.29
C TYR A 33 -4.32 9.18 4.79
N TYR A 34 -4.75 10.20 5.52
CA TYR A 34 -4.63 10.29 6.97
C TYR A 34 -5.82 9.63 7.65
N PHE A 35 -5.55 8.74 8.61
CA PHE A 35 -6.61 8.18 9.43
C PHE A 35 -7.16 9.23 10.40
N ASP A 36 -8.45 9.13 10.72
CA ASP A 36 -9.08 10.02 11.69
C ASP A 36 -8.47 9.85 13.09
N ASP A 37 -8.20 8.60 13.48
CA ASP A 37 -7.41 8.26 14.66
C ASP A 37 -5.98 7.88 14.24
N PRO A 38 -4.96 8.67 14.63
CA PRO A 38 -3.57 8.39 14.31
C PRO A 38 -3.08 7.04 14.84
N GLU A 39 -3.64 6.53 15.94
CA GLU A 39 -3.17 5.26 16.50
C GLU A 39 -3.72 4.06 15.72
N LYS A 40 -4.90 4.21 15.12
CA LYS A 40 -5.58 3.10 14.45
C LYS A 40 -6.70 3.57 13.52
N ALA A 41 -6.61 3.21 12.25
CA ALA A 41 -7.72 3.25 11.31
C ALA A 41 -8.96 2.49 11.83
N SER A 42 -10.12 3.13 11.72
CA SER A 42 -11.41 2.53 12.02
C SER A 42 -11.77 1.42 11.01
N ASP A 43 -12.65 0.50 11.40
CA ASP A 43 -13.14 -0.55 10.49
C ASP A 43 -13.81 0.03 9.23
N GLN A 44 -14.47 1.19 9.35
CA GLN A 44 -15.05 1.91 8.23
C GLN A 44 -13.98 2.44 7.27
N GLU A 45 -12.87 2.96 7.76
CA GLU A 45 -11.76 3.43 6.91
C GLU A 45 -11.08 2.26 6.18
N ILE A 46 -10.88 1.12 6.86
CA ILE A 46 -10.38 -0.11 6.24
C ILE A 46 -11.33 -0.56 5.12
N GLU A 47 -12.63 -0.56 5.39
CA GLU A 47 -13.64 -0.87 4.38
C GLU A 47 -13.64 0.10 3.21
N ASP A 48 -13.48 1.39 3.49
CA ASP A 48 -13.47 2.44 2.49
C ASP A 48 -12.26 2.36 1.56
N ILE A 49 -11.08 2.04 2.10
CA ILE A 49 -9.88 1.75 1.31
C ILE A 49 -10.11 0.51 0.44
N CYS A 50 -10.56 -0.61 1.02
CA CYS A 50 -10.83 -1.84 0.25
C CYS A 50 -11.88 -1.63 -0.85
N ASN A 51 -12.95 -0.89 -0.59
CA ASN A 51 -13.97 -0.57 -1.60
C ASN A 51 -13.40 0.30 -2.74
N THR A 52 -12.46 1.20 -2.42
CA THR A 52 -11.91 2.16 -3.39
C THR A 52 -10.82 1.54 -4.25
N VAL A 53 -9.86 0.84 -3.63
CA VAL A 53 -8.66 0.32 -4.32
C VAL A 53 -8.56 -1.20 -4.37
N GLY A 54 -9.39 -1.93 -3.64
CA GLY A 54 -9.43 -3.41 -3.62
C GLY A 54 -9.58 -4.07 -4.99
N PRO A 55 -10.40 -3.56 -5.93
CA PRO A 55 -10.47 -4.09 -7.29
C PRO A 55 -9.12 -4.05 -8.06
N TYR A 56 -8.20 -3.19 -7.63
CA TYR A 56 -6.89 -3.02 -8.25
C TYR A 56 -5.76 -3.72 -7.48
N MET A 57 -5.97 -4.12 -6.22
CA MET A 57 -4.97 -4.82 -5.40
C MET A 57 -4.55 -6.14 -6.07
N GLN A 58 -3.27 -6.28 -6.40
CA GLN A 58 -2.73 -7.51 -6.97
C GLN A 58 -2.04 -8.39 -5.94
N SER A 59 -1.19 -7.77 -5.14
CA SER A 59 -0.38 -8.48 -4.16
C SER A 59 0.04 -7.56 -3.03
N VAL A 60 0.11 -8.14 -1.85
CA VAL A 60 0.75 -7.54 -0.68
C VAL A 60 2.05 -8.28 -0.41
N TYR A 61 3.06 -7.51 -0.01
CA TYR A 61 4.34 -8.01 0.46
C TYR A 61 4.49 -7.60 1.91
N PHE A 62 4.62 -8.60 2.77
CA PHE A 62 4.93 -8.43 4.19
C PHE A 62 6.41 -8.67 4.39
N ALA A 63 7.10 -7.78 5.10
CA ALA A 63 8.46 -8.05 5.54
C ALA A 63 8.45 -9.27 6.47
N GLU A 64 9.29 -10.27 6.20
CA GLU A 64 9.36 -11.47 7.03
C GLU A 64 9.92 -11.14 8.40
N ASP A 65 9.21 -11.61 9.41
CA ASP A 65 9.75 -11.80 10.76
C ASP A 65 9.77 -13.31 11.04
N PRO A 66 10.94 -13.88 11.37
CA PRO A 66 11.09 -15.28 11.78
C PRO A 66 10.15 -15.75 12.90
N TYR A 67 9.52 -14.82 13.64
CA TYR A 67 8.62 -15.13 14.76
C TYR A 67 7.23 -14.47 14.65
N GLY A 68 6.97 -13.70 13.58
CA GLY A 68 5.74 -12.92 13.46
C GLY A 68 4.58 -13.65 12.79
N VAL A 69 3.36 -13.11 12.94
CA VAL A 69 2.10 -13.62 12.34
C VAL A 69 2.21 -13.83 10.81
N TYR A 70 3.11 -13.12 10.13
CA TYR A 70 3.33 -13.27 8.70
C TYR A 70 3.92 -14.62 8.29
N HIS A 71 4.59 -15.32 9.20
CA HIS A 71 5.21 -16.61 8.90
C HIS A 71 4.19 -17.71 8.58
N GLU A 72 2.96 -17.57 9.08
CA GLU A 72 1.85 -18.50 8.87
C GLU A 72 1.08 -18.21 7.57
N LEU A 73 1.34 -17.08 6.91
CA LEU A 73 0.64 -16.72 5.69
C LEU A 73 0.99 -17.68 4.54
N ALA A 74 -0.05 -18.08 3.80
CA ALA A 74 0.05 -18.85 2.57
C ALA A 74 0.54 -17.95 1.42
N GLY A 75 1.85 -17.67 1.40
CA GLY A 75 2.49 -16.80 0.43
C GLY A 75 3.78 -17.37 -0.14
N SER A 76 4.23 -16.79 -1.26
CA SER A 76 5.55 -17.07 -1.83
C SER A 76 6.61 -16.25 -1.09
N ARG A 77 7.66 -16.92 -0.63
CA ARG A 77 8.73 -16.28 0.16
C ARG A 77 9.93 -16.00 -0.73
N PHE A 78 10.44 -14.78 -0.67
CA PHE A 78 11.69 -14.42 -1.34
C PHE A 78 12.27 -13.14 -0.74
N GLY A 79 13.59 -13.07 -0.64
CA GLY A 79 14.29 -11.83 -0.27
C GLY A 79 13.90 -11.25 1.10
N GLY A 80 13.45 -12.07 2.05
CA GLY A 80 12.96 -11.60 3.35
C GLY A 80 11.54 -11.02 3.32
N TYR A 81 10.72 -11.40 2.33
CA TYR A 81 9.33 -10.98 2.23
C TYR A 81 8.40 -12.16 1.94
N VAL A 82 7.20 -12.11 2.51
CA VAL A 82 6.06 -12.98 2.14
C VAL A 82 5.16 -12.24 1.16
N LYS A 83 5.07 -12.76 -0.06
CA LYS A 83 4.12 -12.29 -1.08
C LYS A 83 2.81 -13.06 -0.99
N CYS A 84 1.72 -12.34 -0.72
CA CYS A 84 0.36 -12.85 -0.85
C CYS A 84 -0.32 -12.22 -2.07
N ASN A 85 -1.02 -13.02 -2.87
CA ASN A 85 -1.83 -12.50 -3.97
C ASN A 85 -3.17 -12.02 -3.42
N LEU A 86 -3.63 -10.85 -3.87
CA LEU A 86 -4.91 -10.23 -3.51
C LEU A 86 -5.88 -10.15 -4.70
N TRP A 87 -5.43 -10.50 -5.90
CA TRP A 87 -6.25 -10.45 -7.09
C TRP A 87 -7.37 -11.50 -7.02
N LYS A 88 -8.63 -11.04 -7.12
CA LYS A 88 -9.86 -11.85 -7.02
C LYS A 88 -10.13 -12.44 -5.64
N GLU A 89 -9.39 -12.03 -4.62
CA GLU A 89 -9.75 -12.34 -3.24
C GLU A 89 -11.05 -11.64 -2.83
N THR A 90 -11.70 -12.14 -1.79
CA THR A 90 -12.91 -11.50 -1.25
C THR A 90 -12.56 -10.19 -0.56
N ILE A 91 -13.54 -9.32 -0.40
CA ILE A 91 -13.34 -8.06 0.33
C ILE A 91 -12.93 -8.33 1.79
N GLU A 92 -13.47 -9.37 2.42
CA GLU A 92 -13.08 -9.78 3.77
C GLU A 92 -11.60 -10.16 3.86
N THR A 93 -11.09 -10.92 2.89
CA THR A 93 -9.67 -11.27 2.82
C THR A 93 -8.82 -10.04 2.56
N GLN A 94 -9.26 -9.13 1.69
CA GLN A 94 -8.55 -7.87 1.45
C GLN A 94 -8.50 -6.99 2.71
N LYS A 95 -9.60 -6.90 3.47
CA LYS A 95 -9.66 -6.17 4.75
C LYS A 95 -8.70 -6.78 5.78
N GLN A 96 -8.67 -8.11 5.91
CA GLN A 96 -7.73 -8.80 6.81
C GLN A 96 -6.28 -8.55 6.42
N MET A 97 -5.96 -8.63 5.13
CA MET A 97 -4.60 -8.38 4.62
C MET A 97 -4.20 -6.92 4.78
N LEU A 98 -5.15 -5.98 4.64
CA LEU A 98 -4.93 -4.56 4.89
C LEU A 98 -4.66 -4.28 6.37
N GLN A 99 -5.41 -4.91 7.28
CA GLN A 99 -5.16 -4.81 8.73
C GLN A 99 -3.77 -5.35 9.09
N LEU A 100 -3.40 -6.52 8.55
CA LEU A 100 -2.05 -7.07 8.72
C LEU A 100 -0.96 -6.16 8.13
N PHE A 101 -1.25 -5.50 7.01
CA PHE A 101 -0.35 -4.57 6.33
C PHE A 101 -0.06 -3.33 7.18
N LEU A 102 -1.06 -2.86 7.92
CA LEU A 102 -0.92 -1.72 8.84
C LEU A 102 -0.32 -2.13 10.18
N TYR A 103 -0.77 -3.23 10.78
CA TYR A 103 -0.58 -3.48 12.22
C TYR A 103 0.14 -4.78 12.57
N GLY A 104 0.67 -5.53 11.61
CA GLY A 104 1.36 -6.77 11.94
C GLY A 104 2.72 -6.56 12.64
N ASP A 105 3.24 -7.63 13.21
CA ASP A 105 4.25 -7.58 14.29
C ASP A 105 5.62 -7.02 13.89
N ALA A 106 5.93 -6.89 12.60
CA ALA A 106 7.27 -6.51 12.13
C ALA A 106 7.26 -5.38 11.11
N ASN A 107 7.85 -4.26 11.56
CA ASN A 107 8.13 -3.05 10.80
C ASN A 107 7.15 -2.78 9.63
N PRO A 108 5.88 -2.46 9.94
CA PRO A 108 4.86 -2.25 8.92
C PRO A 108 5.25 -1.23 7.84
N GLU A 109 6.14 -0.30 8.16
CA GLU A 109 6.70 0.68 7.22
C GLU A 109 7.47 0.04 6.05
N LEU A 110 7.79 -1.25 6.12
CA LEU A 110 8.38 -2.04 5.03
C LEU A 110 7.32 -2.77 4.19
N ASN A 111 6.08 -2.84 4.63
CA ASN A 111 5.02 -3.53 3.89
C ASN A 111 4.62 -2.76 2.63
N ARG A 112 4.34 -3.48 1.54
CA ARG A 112 3.98 -2.87 0.25
C ARG A 112 2.77 -3.57 -0.35
N ILE A 113 1.75 -2.81 -0.76
CA ILE A 113 0.65 -3.30 -1.58
C ILE A 113 0.79 -2.75 -2.98
N PHE A 114 0.86 -3.64 -3.97
CA PHE A 114 0.95 -3.27 -5.38
C PHE A 114 -0.44 -3.29 -6.02
N LEU A 115 -0.79 -2.18 -6.66
CA LEU A 115 -2.02 -2.02 -7.42
C LEU A 115 -1.71 -2.23 -8.93
N PHE A 116 -2.72 -2.67 -9.69
CA PHE A 116 -2.77 -2.92 -11.15
C PHE A 116 -2.42 -4.31 -11.69
N LYS A 117 -3.29 -4.76 -12.60
CA LYS A 117 -3.39 -6.09 -13.21
C LYS A 117 -2.19 -6.55 -14.05
N ASP A 118 -1.28 -5.66 -14.44
CA ASP A 118 -0.14 -6.07 -15.26
C ASP A 118 0.85 -6.87 -14.42
N LYS A 119 0.97 -8.15 -14.77
CA LYS A 119 1.72 -9.20 -14.07
C LYS A 119 3.23 -8.97 -14.15
N LYS A 120 3.74 -7.89 -13.58
CA LYS A 120 5.17 -7.73 -13.37
C LYS A 120 5.58 -8.45 -12.09
N ARG A 121 6.63 -9.25 -12.18
CA ARG A 121 7.32 -9.77 -11.00
C ARG A 121 8.06 -8.61 -10.36
N LEU A 122 7.60 -8.20 -9.18
CA LEU A 122 8.21 -7.14 -8.41
C LEU A 122 8.98 -7.77 -7.26
N ASN A 123 10.23 -7.35 -7.09
CA ASN A 123 11.08 -7.78 -5.99
C ASN A 123 11.01 -6.72 -4.88
N ALA A 124 10.32 -7.03 -3.77
CA ALA A 124 10.21 -6.12 -2.62
C ALA A 124 11.49 -6.09 -1.76
N GLY A 125 12.47 -6.97 -2.02
CA GLY A 125 13.75 -7.07 -1.30
C GLY A 125 14.72 -5.90 -1.49
N GLU A 126 14.39 -4.94 -2.36
CA GLU A 126 15.22 -3.78 -2.72
C GLU A 126 14.33 -2.53 -2.85
N ASN A 127 14.94 -1.36 -3.08
CA ASN A 127 14.20 -0.14 -3.43
C ASN A 127 13.17 -0.43 -4.53
N VAL A 128 11.93 0.00 -4.31
CA VAL A 128 10.84 -0.23 -5.25
C VAL A 128 10.91 0.82 -6.37
N PHE A 129 11.34 0.41 -7.56
CA PHE A 129 11.34 1.28 -8.72
C PHE A 129 9.97 1.25 -9.42
N LEU A 130 9.28 2.38 -9.44
CA LEU A 130 8.00 2.49 -10.15
C LEU A 130 8.21 2.56 -11.66
N ASP A 131 7.54 1.67 -12.37
CA ASP A 131 7.35 1.76 -13.82
C ASP A 131 6.10 2.59 -14.15
N ALA A 132 6.01 3.04 -15.40
CA ALA A 132 4.80 3.70 -15.88
C ALA A 132 3.56 2.84 -15.63
N ASN A 133 2.48 3.48 -15.18
CA ASN A 133 1.21 2.87 -14.83
C ASN A 133 1.24 1.96 -13.59
N MET A 134 2.15 2.20 -12.65
CA MET A 134 2.16 1.53 -11.35
C MET A 134 1.68 2.45 -10.24
N VAL A 135 1.00 1.85 -9.25
CA VAL A 135 0.76 2.46 -7.94
C VAL A 135 1.17 1.46 -6.87
N VAL A 136 1.91 1.95 -5.89
CA VAL A 136 2.28 1.23 -4.69
C VAL A 136 1.67 1.94 -3.50
N MET A 137 1.13 1.14 -2.59
CA MET A 137 0.59 1.59 -1.33
C MET A 137 1.53 1.15 -0.20
N ALA A 138 1.90 2.07 0.69
CA ALA A 138 2.80 1.83 1.82
C ALA A 138 2.29 2.55 3.08
N PRO A 139 2.48 2.00 4.30
CA PRO A 139 2.20 2.73 5.53
C PRO A 139 3.20 3.88 5.68
N ILE A 140 2.78 5.01 6.26
CA ILE A 140 3.66 6.14 6.51
C ILE A 140 3.38 6.74 7.90
N LEU A 141 4.36 7.49 8.42
CA LEU A 141 4.29 8.21 9.69
C LEU A 141 3.95 7.28 10.87
N ASP A 142 4.74 6.24 11.13
CA ASP A 142 4.45 5.24 12.17
C ASP A 142 3.03 4.62 12.03
N VAL A 143 2.59 4.35 10.79
CA VAL A 143 1.26 3.78 10.45
C VAL A 143 0.07 4.73 10.72
N ARG A 144 0.30 6.02 10.89
CA ARG A 144 -0.77 7.04 11.04
C ARG A 144 -1.46 7.38 9.72
N ALA A 145 -0.89 6.97 8.61
CA ALA A 145 -1.38 7.23 7.28
C ALA A 145 -0.98 6.15 6.28
N VAL A 146 -1.59 6.20 5.11
CA VAL A 146 -1.21 5.36 3.97
C VAL A 146 -0.88 6.22 2.77
N GLY A 147 0.29 5.99 2.20
CA GLY A 147 0.75 6.64 0.98
C GLY A 147 0.41 5.85 -0.24
N PHE A 148 0.01 6.54 -1.29
CA PHE A 148 -0.17 6.01 -2.63
C PHE A 148 0.83 6.69 -3.57
N PHE A 149 1.82 5.92 -4.00
CA PHE A 149 2.94 6.35 -4.82
C PHE A 149 2.69 5.90 -6.25
N SER A 150 2.59 6.82 -7.21
CA SER A 150 2.22 6.51 -8.58
C SER A 150 3.19 7.09 -9.61
N LYS A 151 3.30 6.42 -10.76
CA LYS A 151 4.04 6.92 -11.92
C LYS A 151 3.21 6.86 -13.18
N GLY A 152 3.10 7.99 -13.89
CA GLY A 152 2.22 8.12 -15.06
C GLY A 152 0.71 8.00 -14.79
N ILE A 153 0.30 7.90 -13.52
CA ILE A 153 -1.10 7.81 -13.10
C ILE A 153 -1.44 8.99 -12.19
N ASP A 154 -2.47 9.75 -12.55
CA ASP A 154 -3.12 10.69 -11.64
C ASP A 154 -4.17 9.93 -10.83
N LEU A 155 -3.87 9.69 -9.55
CA LEU A 155 -4.76 8.98 -8.63
C LEU A 155 -6.05 9.75 -8.33
N GLU A 156 -6.12 11.07 -8.60
CA GLU A 156 -7.40 11.75 -8.52
C GLU A 156 -8.45 11.11 -9.42
N LEU A 157 -8.06 10.55 -10.58
CA LEU A 157 -8.98 9.84 -11.46
C LEU A 157 -9.47 8.52 -10.84
N PHE A 158 -8.64 7.86 -10.04
CA PHE A 158 -9.02 6.66 -9.27
C PHE A 158 -10.02 6.99 -8.15
N PHE A 159 -9.79 8.11 -7.46
CA PHE A 159 -10.70 8.62 -6.43
C PHE A 159 -11.90 9.41 -7.01
N LYS A 160 -12.03 9.49 -8.33
CA LYS A 160 -13.13 10.18 -9.05
C LYS A 160 -14.11 9.22 -9.74
N CYS A 161 -13.88 7.91 -9.75
CA CYS A 161 -14.90 6.92 -10.13
C CYS A 161 -15.92 6.67 -8.99
N LEU A 162 -16.37 7.77 -8.36
CA LEU A 162 -17.30 7.84 -7.24
C LEU A 162 -18.43 8.79 -7.56
#